data_AF-A0A6M2YEU8-F1
#
_entry.id   AF-A0A6M2YEU8-F1
#
_cell.length_a   1.000
_cell.length_b   1.000
_cell.length_c   1.000
_cell.angle_alpha   90.00
_cell.angle_beta   90.00
_cell.angle_gamma   90.00
#
_symmetry.space_group_name_H-M   'P 1'
#
loop_
_entity.id
_entity.type
_entity.pdbx_description
1 polymer ?
#
loop_
_entity_poly.entity_id
_entity_poly.type
_entity_poly.pdbx_seq_one_letter_code
_entity_poly.pdbx_strand_id
1 'polypeptide(L)'
;LFCLANTNYERTHSRTLLLARGLQLILPLMTAWWLLANLTNMALPPTINLTGELLIMTSMFNWSSPTIIMTGLGTLLTAAYSLHMFLTTQRSKLPTHMIQMEATHTREHLLMTLHTLPMLLLLLCPAPILGLFS
;
A
#
# COMPACT_ATOMS: atom_id res chain seq x y z
N LEU A 1 -2.32 3.31 -4.23
CA LEU A 1 -2.11 2.07 -5.03
C LEU A 1 -2.55 2.20 -6.49
N PHE A 2 -3.74 2.73 -6.80
CA PHE A 2 -4.18 2.93 -8.19
C PHE A 2 -3.24 3.79 -9.04
N CYS A 3 -2.73 4.89 -8.50
CA CYS A 3 -1.79 5.74 -9.22
C CYS A 3 -0.48 5.01 -9.56
N LEU A 4 0.01 4.16 -8.66
CA LEU A 4 1.19 3.31 -8.88
C LEU A 4 0.94 2.22 -9.94
N ALA A 5 -0.28 1.68 -9.99
CA ALA A 5 -0.67 0.77 -11.06
C ALA A 5 -0.74 1.52 -12.40
N ASN A 6 -1.19 2.78 -12.41
CA ASN A 6 -1.22 3.61 -13.61
C ASN A 6 0.18 3.95 -14.13
N THR A 7 1.14 4.28 -13.27
CA THR A 7 2.53 4.54 -13.70
C THR A 7 3.20 3.29 -14.29
N ASN A 8 2.80 2.09 -13.84
CA ASN A 8 3.24 0.85 -14.46
C ASN A 8 2.53 0.62 -15.81
N TYR A 9 1.23 0.92 -15.88
CA TYR A 9 0.44 0.80 -17.10
C TYR A 9 0.91 1.73 -18.22
N GLU A 10 1.25 2.98 -17.90
CA GLU A 10 1.79 3.95 -18.87
C GLU A 10 3.09 3.45 -19.53
N ARG A 11 3.87 2.59 -18.85
CA ARG A 11 5.15 2.04 -19.36
C ARG A 11 5.00 0.69 -20.07
N THR A 12 4.14 -0.19 -19.58
CA THR A 12 3.98 -1.54 -20.13
C THR A 12 2.82 -1.65 -21.13
N HIS A 13 1.97 -0.62 -21.22
CA HIS A 13 0.70 -0.60 -21.94
C HIS A 13 -0.23 -1.78 -21.63
N SER A 14 0.02 -2.49 -20.52
CA SER A 14 -0.73 -3.66 -20.10
C SER A 14 -1.11 -3.55 -18.63
N ARG A 15 -2.35 -3.93 -18.32
CA ARG A 15 -2.87 -3.99 -16.94
C ARG A 15 -2.40 -5.24 -16.19
N THR A 16 -1.70 -6.16 -16.86
CA THR A 16 -1.18 -7.37 -16.23
C THR A 16 -0.03 -7.01 -15.28
N LEU A 17 -0.36 -6.87 -14.01
CA LEU A 17 0.59 -6.58 -12.92
C LEU A 17 1.72 -7.63 -12.85
N LEU A 18 1.45 -8.84 -13.32
CA LEU A 18 2.40 -9.94 -13.41
C LEU A 18 3.45 -9.78 -14.51
N LEU A 19 3.22 -8.89 -15.49
CA LEU A 19 4.21 -8.56 -16.52
C LEU A 19 5.27 -7.62 -15.95
N ALA A 20 4.86 -6.62 -15.16
CA ALA A 20 5.70 -5.60 -14.54
C ALA A 20 6.48 -6.16 -13.33
N ARG A 21 7.48 -7.00 -13.61
CA ARG A 21 8.32 -7.71 -12.61
C ARG A 21 9.70 -7.07 -12.44
N GLY A 22 10.20 -7.08 -11.21
CA GLY A 22 11.60 -6.72 -10.90
C GLY A 22 11.91 -5.22 -10.95
N LEU A 23 10.90 -4.37 -10.84
CA LEU A 23 11.04 -2.91 -10.98
C LEU A 23 12.01 -2.27 -9.96
N GLN A 24 12.41 -2.99 -8.91
CA GLN A 24 13.41 -2.54 -7.92
C GLN A 24 14.76 -2.16 -8.52
N LEU A 25 15.22 -2.90 -9.52
CA LEU A 25 16.51 -2.65 -10.13
C LEU A 25 16.49 -1.48 -11.12
N ILE A 26 15.34 -1.21 -11.73
CA ILE A 26 15.20 -0.17 -12.76
C ILE A 26 14.76 1.17 -12.14
N LEU A 27 13.84 1.16 -11.17
CA LEU A 27 13.20 2.36 -10.62
C LEU A 27 13.21 2.35 -9.08
N PRO A 28 14.38 2.42 -8.42
CA PRO A 28 14.50 2.26 -6.97
C PRO A 28 13.64 3.25 -6.18
N LEU A 29 13.54 4.51 -6.64
CA LEU A 29 12.72 5.52 -5.97
C LEU A 29 11.21 5.23 -6.06
N MET A 30 10.74 4.72 -7.19
CA MET A 30 9.35 4.27 -7.34
C MET A 30 9.06 3.07 -6.45
N THR A 31 10.05 2.22 -6.20
CA THR A 31 9.87 1.06 -5.31
C THR A 31 9.74 1.46 -3.86
N ALA A 32 10.39 2.54 -3.43
CA ALA A 32 10.18 3.12 -2.11
C ALA A 32 8.73 3.62 -1.96
N TRP A 33 8.15 4.24 -2.99
CA TRP A 33 6.74 4.64 -2.99
C TRP A 33 5.79 3.43 -2.96
N TRP A 34 6.12 2.36 -3.69
CA TRP A 34 5.39 1.09 -3.63
C TRP A 34 5.46 0.46 -2.23
N LEU A 35 6.62 0.49 -1.59
CA LEU A 35 6.81 -0.01 -0.24
C LEU A 35 5.94 0.79 0.73
N LEU A 36 6.05 2.12 0.72
CA LEU A 36 5.31 2.99 1.62
C LEU A 36 3.79 2.81 1.47
N ALA A 37 3.28 2.76 0.24
CA ALA A 37 1.87 2.52 -0.04
C ALA A 37 1.39 1.13 0.41
N ASN A 38 2.24 0.09 0.33
CA ASN A 38 1.91 -1.23 0.86
C ASN A 38 1.96 -1.27 2.38
N LEU A 39 2.93 -0.61 3.02
CA LEU A 39 3.00 -0.52 4.49
C LEU A 39 1.77 0.18 5.07
N THR A 40 1.29 1.25 4.42
CA THR A 40 0.03 1.91 4.82
C THR A 40 -1.19 1.01 4.62
N ASN A 41 -1.19 0.17 3.58
CA ASN A 41 -2.29 -0.75 3.29
C ASN A 41 -2.31 -1.96 4.25
N MET A 42 -1.13 -2.42 4.68
CA MET A 42 -0.97 -3.52 5.66
C MET A 42 -1.33 -3.14 7.09
N ALA A 43 -1.75 -1.90 7.33
CA ALA A 43 -2.03 -1.41 8.67
C ALA A 43 -0.83 -1.62 9.62
N LEU A 44 0.40 -1.29 9.19
CA LEU A 44 1.56 -1.39 10.08
C LEU A 44 1.43 -0.43 11.29
N PRO A 45 1.98 -0.75 12.47
CA PRO A 45 1.94 0.15 13.63
C PRO A 45 2.89 1.31 13.31
N PRO A 46 2.42 2.55 13.04
CA PRO A 46 1.49 3.38 13.81
C PRO A 46 0.35 3.97 12.94
N THR A 47 -0.01 3.33 11.83
CA THR A 47 -0.88 3.90 10.79
C THR A 47 -2.35 4.04 11.19
N ILE A 48 -3.03 5.03 10.60
CA ILE A 48 -4.47 5.28 10.82
C ILE A 48 -5.30 4.04 10.45
N ASN A 49 -4.88 3.32 9.40
CA ASN A 49 -5.57 2.11 8.97
C ASN A 49 -5.63 1.07 10.09
N LEU A 50 -4.53 0.89 10.84
CA LEU A 50 -4.51 0.02 12.01
C LEU A 50 -5.40 0.53 13.13
N THR A 51 -5.39 1.84 13.41
CA THR A 51 -6.23 2.42 14.46
C THR A 51 -7.72 2.20 14.16
N GLY A 52 -8.14 2.34 12.90
CA GLY A 52 -9.51 2.04 12.47
C GLY A 52 -9.86 0.56 12.59
N GLU A 53 -8.99 -0.33 12.11
CA GLU A 53 -9.21 -1.78 12.23
C GLU A 53 -9.26 -2.25 13.69
N LEU A 54 -8.39 -1.71 14.56
CA LEU A 54 -8.43 -1.98 16.00
C LEU A 54 -9.74 -1.49 16.63
N LEU A 55 -10.19 -0.28 16.32
CA LEU A 55 -11.46 0.23 16.82
C LEU A 55 -12.63 -0.68 16.41
N ILE A 56 -12.67 -1.11 15.15
CA ILE A 56 -13.69 -2.05 14.64
C ILE A 56 -13.58 -3.40 15.36
N MET A 57 -12.37 -3.93 15.55
CA MET A 57 -12.15 -5.19 16.27
C MET A 57 -12.63 -5.09 17.72
N THR A 58 -12.36 -3.98 18.41
CA THR A 58 -12.83 -3.78 19.80
C THR A 58 -14.35 -3.65 19.89
N SER A 59 -15.00 -2.94 18.96
CA SER A 59 -16.46 -2.83 18.95
C SER A 59 -17.15 -4.16 18.63
N MET A 60 -16.59 -4.95 17.71
CA MET A 60 -17.13 -6.26 17.34
C MET A 60 -16.94 -7.28 18.45
N PHE A 61 -15.78 -7.25 19.13
CA PHE A 61 -15.52 -8.10 20.28
C PHE A 61 -16.49 -7.83 21.43
N ASN A 62 -16.80 -6.56 21.71
CA ASN A 62 -17.82 -6.19 22.70
C ASN A 62 -19.22 -6.68 22.32
N TRP A 63 -19.54 -6.78 21.03
CA TRP A 63 -20.83 -7.30 20.57
C TRP A 63 -20.92 -8.83 20.68
N SER A 64 -19.88 -9.55 20.25
CA SER A 64 -19.80 -11.00 20.44
C SER A 64 -18.36 -11.51 20.32
N SER A 65 -17.93 -12.31 21.31
CA SER A 65 -16.56 -12.85 21.37
C SER A 65 -16.09 -13.69 20.16
N PRO A 66 -16.93 -14.48 19.44
CA PRO A 66 -16.42 -15.26 18.30
C PRO A 66 -16.04 -14.40 17.09
N THR A 67 -16.47 -13.14 17.02
CA THR A 67 -16.19 -12.28 15.86
C THR A 67 -14.71 -11.93 15.72
N ILE A 68 -13.93 -12.02 16.80
CA ILE A 68 -12.49 -11.74 16.79
C ILE A 68 -11.70 -12.67 15.87
N ILE A 69 -12.13 -13.93 15.75
CA ILE A 69 -11.49 -14.91 14.86
C ILE A 69 -11.72 -14.50 13.40
N MET A 70 -12.94 -14.08 13.07
CA MET A 70 -13.30 -13.66 11.72
C MET A 70 -12.55 -12.39 11.32
N THR A 71 -12.54 -11.38 12.19
CA THR A 71 -11.84 -10.11 11.92
C THR A 71 -10.33 -10.31 11.87
N GLY A 72 -9.75 -11.13 12.76
CA GLY A 72 -8.32 -11.43 12.78
C GLY A 72 -7.85 -12.20 11.53
N LEU A 73 -8.65 -13.14 11.03
CA LEU A 73 -8.36 -13.81 9.75
C LEU A 73 -8.48 -12.84 8.56
N GLY A 74 -9.46 -11.93 8.60
CA GLY A 74 -9.63 -10.89 7.57
C GLY A 74 -8.42 -9.96 7.47
N THR A 75 -7.93 -9.44 8.60
CA THR A 75 -6.73 -8.57 8.63
C THR A 75 -5.47 -9.33 8.23
N LEU A 76 -5.34 -10.61 8.61
CA LEU A 76 -4.24 -11.45 8.15
C LEU A 76 -4.24 -11.65 6.62
N LEU A 77 -5.40 -11.95 6.03
CA LEU A 77 -5.52 -12.16 4.58
C LEU A 77 -5.23 -10.88 3.78
N THR A 78 -5.70 -9.73 4.24
CA THR A 78 -5.44 -8.44 3.59
C THR A 78 -3.96 -8.07 3.65
N ALA A 79 -3.29 -8.31 4.79
CA ALA A 79 -1.84 -8.15 4.91
C ALA A 79 -1.07 -9.12 4.00
N ALA A 80 -1.46 -10.40 3.94
CA ALA A 80 -0.82 -11.39 3.09
C ALA A 80 -0.95 -11.05 1.59
N TYR A 81 -2.14 -10.63 1.14
CA TYR A 81 -2.38 -10.26 -0.26
C TYR A 81 -1.59 -9.03 -0.69
N SER A 82 -1.57 -7.98 0.15
CA SER A 82 -0.79 -6.77 -0.14
C SER A 82 0.72 -7.07 -0.19
N LEU A 83 1.23 -7.95 0.68
CA LEU A 83 2.63 -8.36 0.64
C LEU A 83 2.95 -9.11 -0.65
N HIS A 84 2.07 -10.04 -1.02
CA HIS A 84 2.21 -10.80 -2.25
C HIS A 84 2.20 -9.89 -3.49
N MET A 85 1.32 -8.89 -3.53
CA MET A 85 1.30 -7.87 -4.60
C MET A 85 2.63 -7.10 -4.69
N PHE A 86 3.19 -6.68 -3.55
CA PHE A 86 4.48 -5.99 -3.53
C PHE A 86 5.63 -6.88 -4.00
N LEU A 87 5.70 -8.11 -3.49
CA LEU A 87 6.77 -9.05 -3.85
C LEU A 87 6.74 -9.42 -5.33
N THR A 88 5.55 -9.67 -5.88
CA THR A 88 5.38 -10.03 -7.29
C THR A 88 5.74 -8.90 -8.26
N THR A 89 5.51 -7.64 -7.88
CA THR A 89 5.85 -6.47 -8.72
C THR A 89 7.30 -6.03 -8.58
N GLN A 90 7.80 -5.92 -7.35
CA GLN A 90 9.09 -5.25 -7.09
C GLN A 90 10.28 -6.21 -7.02
N ARG A 91 10.13 -7.38 -6.38
CA ARG A 91 11.26 -8.31 -6.08
C ARG A 91 11.41 -9.50 -7.03
N SER A 92 10.47 -9.70 -7.95
CA SER A 92 10.53 -10.81 -8.90
C SER A 92 11.63 -10.61 -9.96
N LYS A 93 12.06 -11.71 -10.61
CA LYS A 93 13.12 -11.65 -11.63
C LYS A 93 12.70 -10.73 -12.79
N LEU A 94 13.59 -9.78 -13.12
CA LEU A 94 13.45 -8.91 -14.29
C LEU A 94 13.27 -9.75 -15.57
N PRO A 95 12.20 -9.53 -16.35
CA PRO A 95 12.11 -10.10 -17.68
C PRO A 95 13.02 -9.31 -18.62
N THR A 96 13.75 -10.04 -19.47
CA THR A 96 14.80 -9.51 -20.34
C THR A 96 14.29 -8.51 -21.38
N HIS A 97 12.99 -8.53 -21.71
CA HIS A 97 12.36 -7.59 -22.64
C HIS A 97 12.09 -6.19 -22.06
N MET A 98 12.19 -6.00 -20.74
CA MET A 98 11.85 -4.72 -20.07
C MET A 98 13.08 -3.97 -19.55
N ILE A 99 14.27 -4.25 -20.07
CA ILE A 99 15.51 -3.61 -19.59
C ILE A 99 15.56 -2.12 -19.99
N GLN A 100 14.91 -1.72 -21.08
CA GLN A 100 14.74 -0.31 -21.48
C GLN A 100 13.38 0.22 -21.03
N MET A 101 13.22 0.55 -19.76
CA MET A 101 12.11 1.39 -19.29
C MET A 101 12.63 2.80 -19.02
N GLU A 102 11.83 3.79 -19.41
CA GLU A 102 12.14 5.19 -19.13
C GLU A 102 12.12 5.49 -17.63
N ALA A 103 13.02 6.37 -17.21
CA ALA A 103 13.13 6.84 -15.84
C ALA A 103 11.82 7.52 -15.37
N THR A 104 11.64 7.53 -14.05
CA THR A 104 10.45 8.12 -13.43
C THR A 104 10.45 9.64 -13.54
N HIS A 105 9.36 10.19 -14.05
CA HIS A 105 9.23 11.63 -14.26
C HIS A 105 8.95 12.36 -12.94
N THR A 106 9.28 13.65 -12.87
CA THR A 106 9.04 14.49 -11.67
C THR A 106 7.56 14.58 -11.32
N ARG A 107 6.67 14.57 -12.32
CA ARG A 107 5.20 14.54 -12.16
C ARG A 107 4.74 13.34 -11.32
N GLU A 108 5.29 12.16 -11.57
CA GLU A 108 4.91 10.93 -10.87
C GLU A 108 5.32 11.00 -9.40
N HIS A 109 6.52 11.52 -9.11
CA HIS A 109 6.97 11.71 -7.74
C HIS A 109 6.13 12.75 -7.01
N LEU A 110 5.81 13.88 -7.65
CA LEU A 110 4.94 14.90 -7.05
C LEU A 110 3.57 14.29 -6.69
N LEU A 111 2.97 13.52 -7.61
CA LEU A 111 1.69 12.85 -7.36
C LEU A 111 1.78 11.89 -6.17
N MET A 112 2.86 11.10 -6.08
CA MET A 112 3.06 10.18 -4.94
C MET A 112 3.32 10.93 -3.63
N THR A 113 4.08 12.02 -3.64
CA THR A 113 4.29 12.87 -2.45
C THR A 113 2.97 13.47 -1.97
N LEU A 114 2.13 13.94 -2.88
CA LEU A 114 0.86 14.57 -2.53
C LEU A 114 -0.16 13.57 -1.97
N HIS A 115 -0.04 12.28 -2.29
CA HIS A 115 -0.84 11.22 -1.65
C HIS A 115 -0.28 10.80 -0.29
N THR A 116 1.03 10.75 -0.14
CA THR A 116 1.69 10.19 1.05
C THR A 116 1.86 11.22 2.16
N LEU A 117 2.03 12.50 1.82
CA LEU A 117 2.20 13.58 2.78
C LEU A 117 0.95 13.81 3.65
N PRO A 118 -0.29 13.84 3.12
CA PRO A 118 -1.48 13.89 3.96
C PRO A 118 -1.61 12.66 4.85
N MET A 119 -1.32 11.46 4.33
CA MET A 119 -1.35 10.22 5.12
C MET A 119 -0.36 10.26 6.28
N LEU A 120 0.85 10.79 6.05
CA LEU A 120 1.88 10.99 7.08
C LEU A 120 1.48 12.08 8.08
N LEU A 121 0.85 13.17 7.63
CA LEU A 121 0.40 14.23 8.52
C LEU A 121 -0.67 13.71 9.50
N LEU A 122 -1.61 12.93 8.98
CA LEU A 122 -2.68 12.32 9.76
C LEU A 122 -2.16 11.22 10.72
N LEU A 123 -0.99 10.62 10.42
CA LEU A 123 -0.27 9.74 11.34
C LEU A 123 0.20 10.48 12.60
N LEU A 124 0.75 11.69 12.41
CA LEU A 124 1.31 12.52 13.48
C LEU A 124 0.22 13.18 14.33
N CYS A 125 -0.91 13.52 13.71
CA CYS A 125 -2.06 14.12 14.37
C CYS A 125 -3.34 13.40 13.94
N PRO A 126 -3.74 12.32 14.64
CA PRO A 126 -4.98 11.61 14.35
C PRO A 126 -6.25 12.35 14.83
N ALA A 127 -6.08 13.40 15.66
CA ALA A 127 -7.16 14.19 16.26
C ALA A 127 -8.29 14.66 15.31
N PRO A 128 -8.03 15.18 14.09
CA PRO A 128 -9.10 15.66 13.21
C PRO A 128 -9.95 14.54 12.60
N ILE A 129 -9.45 13.30 12.52
CA ILE A 129 -10.21 12.17 11.95
C ILE A 129 -11.01 11.45 13.03
N LEU A 130 -10.47 11.40 14.25
CA LEU A 130 -11.06 10.70 15.38
C LEU A 130 -12.26 11.45 16.01
N GLY A 131 -12.97 12.26 15.21
CA GLY A 131 -13.87 13.38 15.56
C GLY A 131 -15.08 13.08 16.43
N LEU A 132 -15.03 12.09 17.31
CA LEU A 132 -16.06 11.72 18.28
C LEU A 132 -15.53 11.15 19.61
N PHE A 133 -14.21 11.18 19.88
CA PHE A 133 -13.62 10.71 21.15
C PHE A 133 -12.94 11.81 21.98
N SER A 134 -13.44 13.05 21.92
CA SER A 134 -13.17 14.10 22.90
C SER A 134 -14.45 14.47 23.64
#